data_AF-A0A2N0KZF0-F1
#
_entry.id   AF-A0A2N0KZF0-F1
#
_cell.length_a   1.000
_cell.length_b   1.000
_cell.length_c   1.000
_cell.angle_alpha   90.00
_cell.angle_beta   90.00
_cell.angle_gamma   90.00
#
_symmetry.space_group_name_H-M   'P 1'
#
loop_
_entity.id
_entity.type
_entity.pdbx_description
1 polymer ?
#
loop_
_entity_poly.entity_id
_entity_poly.type
_entity_poly.pdbx_seq_one_letter_code
_entity_poly.pdbx_strand_id
1 'polypeptide(L)' 'MIRCPVCGETMTVAPAKSRKSRKSKDFIAIRCPVSGKHFRGFIGDEGFVRETIARSGVVPGPTDR' A
#
# COMPACT_ATOMS: atom_id res chain seq x y z
N MET A 1 -4.00 -0.92 14.94
CA MET A 1 -5.02 -1.41 13.99
C MET A 1 -5.15 -0.41 12.86
N ILE A 2 -5.20 -0.87 11.60
CA ILE A 2 -5.33 0.01 10.43
C ILE A 2 -6.83 0.22 10.15
N ARG A 3 -7.28 1.48 10.15
CA ARG A 3 -8.68 1.84 9.81
C ARG A 3 -8.77 2.28 8.36
N CYS A 4 -9.89 1.97 7.71
CA CYS A 4 -10.15 2.44 6.36
C CYS A 4 -10.39 3.95 6.35
N PRO A 5 -9.66 4.75 5.55
CA PRO A 5 -9.85 6.20 5.51
C PRO A 5 -11.17 6.61 4.85
N VAL A 6 -11.90 5.67 4.24
CA VAL A 6 -13.17 5.94 3.55
C VAL A 6 -14.39 5.60 4.40
N CYS A 7 -14.35 4.49 5.15
CA CYS A 7 -15.51 4.02 5.93
C CYS A 7 -15.21 3.78 7.41
N GLY A 8 -13.99 4.04 7.89
CA GLY A 8 -13.61 3.89 9.30
C GLY A 8 -13.40 2.46 9.80
N GLU A 9 -13.83 1.45 9.04
CA GLU A 9 -13.79 0.04 9.43
C GLU A 9 -12.37 -0.51 9.60
N THR A 10 -12.22 -1.53 10.45
CA THR A 10 -10.95 -2.23 10.65
C THR A 10 -10.56 -3.00 9.39
N MET A 11 -9.36 -2.74 8.89
CA MET A 11 -8.88 -3.35 7.66
C MET A 11 -8.20 -4.69 7.91
N THR A 12 -8.37 -5.61 6.96
CA THR A 12 -7.66 -6.89 6.96
C THR A 12 -6.30 -6.72 6.31
N VAL A 13 -5.26 -7.26 6.95
CA VAL A 13 -3.86 -7.16 6.51
C VAL A 13 -3.37 -8.56 6.18
N ALA A 14 -2.85 -8.76 4.97
CA ALA A 14 -2.31 -10.06 4.54
C ALA A 14 -1.09 -9.89 3.63
N PRO A 15 -0.08 -10.77 3.71
CA PRO A 15 1.01 -10.81 2.74
C PRO A 15 0.48 -11.22 1.37
N ALA A 16 1.00 -10.61 0.31
CA ALA A 16 0.62 -10.88 -1.06
C ALA A 16 1.82 -10.77 -2.02
N LYS A 17 1.74 -11.47 -3.15
CA LYS A 17 2.74 -11.45 -4.22
C LYS A 17 2.16 -10.86 -5.50
N SER A 18 2.90 -9.95 -6.13
CA SER A 18 2.52 -9.46 -7.46
C SER A 18 2.79 -10.55 -8.50
N ARG A 19 1.75 -10.97 -9.24
CA ARG A 19 1.85 -11.95 -10.34
C ARG A 19 2.18 -11.32 -11.70
N LYS A 20 2.05 -10.00 -11.86
CA LYS A 20 1.98 -9.34 -13.17
C LYS A 20 3.29 -8.70 -13.66
N SER A 21 4.39 -8.81 -12.92
CA SER A 21 5.68 -8.27 -13.34
C SER A 21 6.69 -9.39 -13.52
N ARG A 22 7.61 -9.23 -14.49
CA ARG A 22 8.79 -10.11 -14.71
C ARG A 22 9.65 -10.30 -13.44
N LYS A 23 9.42 -9.47 -12.40
CA LYS A 23 9.91 -9.63 -11.03
C LYS A 23 8.70 -9.69 -10.10
N SER A 24 8.45 -10.84 -9.47
CA SER A 24 7.47 -10.96 -8.38
C SER A 24 7.93 -10.11 -7.21
N LYS A 25 7.02 -9.29 -6.66
CA LYS A 25 7.31 -8.46 -5.48
C LYS A 25 6.36 -8.84 -4.35
N ASP A 26 6.92 -9.00 -3.17
CA ASP A 26 6.19 -9.17 -1.92
C ASP A 26 5.68 -7.81 -1.44
N PHE A 27 4.40 -7.77 -1.06
CA PHE A 27 3.77 -6.58 -0.49
C PHE A 27 2.71 -6.98 0.54
N ILE A 28 2.37 -6.06 1.42
CA ILE A 28 1.22 -6.18 2.32
C ILE A 28 -0.01 -5.69 1.57
N ALA A 29 -0.98 -6.57 1.38
CA ALA A 29 -2.32 -6.20 0.96
C ALA A 29 -3.13 -5.77 2.18
N ILE A 30 -3.66 -4.56 2.14
CA ILE A 30 -4.57 -4.03 3.16
C ILE A 30 -5.93 -3.88 2.48
N ARG A 31 -6.95 -4.59 2.98
CA ARG A 31 -8.26 -4.66 2.33
C ARG A 31 -9.34 -4.15 3.27
N CYS A 32 -10.21 -3.29 2.75
CA CYS A 32 -11.40 -2.88 3.46
C CYS A 32 -12.54 -3.87 3.13
N PRO A 33 -13.13 -4.57 4.10
CA PRO A 33 -14.21 -5.52 3.86
C PRO A 33 -15.52 -4.83 3.44
N VAL A 34 -15.71 -3.56 3.79
CA VAL A 34 -16.95 -2.81 3.54
C VAL A 34 -16.89 -2.01 2.24
N SER A 35 -15.84 -1.19 2.06
CA SER A 35 -15.72 -0.33 0.86
C SER A 35 -15.15 -1.06 -0.37
N GLY A 36 -14.61 -2.28 -0.20
CA GLY A 36 -13.93 -3.03 -1.25
C GLY A 36 -12.61 -2.42 -1.72
N LYS A 37 -12.17 -1.31 -1.12
CA LYS A 37 -10.90 -0.66 -1.47
C LYS A 37 -9.71 -1.48 -0.99
N HIS A 38 -8.70 -1.56 -1.85
CA HIS A 38 -7.45 -2.28 -1.59
C HIS A 38 -6.27 -1.31 -1.61
N PHE A 39 -5.45 -1.37 -0.58
CA PHE A 39 -4.21 -0.62 -0.44
C PHE A 39 -3.04 -1.59 -0.41
N ARG A 40 -1.86 -1.12 -0.80
CA ARG A 40 -0.64 -1.93 -0.86
C ARG A 40 0.45 -1.22 -0.06
N GLY A 41 0.97 -1.90 0.95
CA GLY A 41 2.19 -1.50 1.65
C GLY A 41 3.37 -2.26 1.09
N PHE A 42 4.37 -1.58 0.53
CA PHE A 42 5.59 -2.21 0.04
C PHE A 42 6.61 -2.24 1.18
N ILE A 43 7.06 -3.43 1.61
CA ILE A 43 7.85 -3.60 2.84
C ILE A 43 9.36 -3.38 2.61
N GLY A 44 9.88 -3.65 1.41
CA GLY A 44 11.34 -3.77 1.22
C GLY A 44 11.89 -3.29 -0.12
N ASP A 45 11.17 -2.44 -0.85
CA ASP A 45 11.63 -1.93 -2.14
C ASP A 45 11.51 -0.40 -2.17
N GLU A 46 12.45 0.26 -1.47
CA GLU A 46 12.51 1.72 -1.35
C GLU A 46 12.56 2.40 -2.73
N GLY A 47 13.33 1.83 -3.67
CA GLY A 47 13.44 2.36 -5.03
C GLY A 47 12.09 2.37 -5.75
N PHE A 48 11.36 1.25 -5.68
CA PHE A 48 10.01 1.18 -6.23
C PHE A 48 9.01 2.09 -5.52
N VAL A 49 9.12 2.24 -4.19
CA VAL A 49 8.27 3.15 -3.42
C VAL A 49 8.50 4.60 -3.86
N ARG A 50 9.77 5.04 -3.90
CA ARG A 50 10.14 6.39 -4.38
C ARG A 50 9.62 6.65 -5.80
N GLU A 51 9.83 5.70 -6.71
CA GLU A 51 9.40 5.84 -8.10
C GLU A 51 7.86 5.85 -8.25
N THR A 52 7.15 5.07 -7.43
CA THR A 52 5.68 5.06 -7.39
C THR A 52 5.12 6.37 -6.84
N ILE A 53 5.72 6.91 -5.77
CA ILE A 53 5.35 8.22 -5.22
C ILE A 53 5.54 9.31 -6.28
N ALA A 54 6.72 9.36 -6.91
CA ALA A 54 7.04 10.32 -7.96
C ALA A 54 6.01 10.29 -9.13
N ARG A 55 5.58 9.10 -9.55
CA ARG A 55 4.56 8.94 -10.61
C ARG A 55 3.15 9.32 -10.17
N SER A 56 2.81 9.15 -8.89
CA SER A 56 1.46 9.39 -8.39
C SER A 56 1.12 10.87 -8.24
N GLY A 57 2.11 11.77 -8.32
CA GLY A 57 1.94 13.19 -8.02
C GLY A 57 1.65 13.48 -6.54
N VAL A 58 1.66 12.45 -5.69
CA VAL A 58 1.52 12.59 -4.25
C VAL A 58 2.82 13.16 -3.70
N VAL A 59 2.76 14.35 -3.13
CA VAL A 59 3.88 14.92 -2.38
C VAL A 59 3.90 14.23 -1.02
N PRO A 60 4.96 13.49 -0.65
CA PRO A 60 5.03 12.94 0.69
C PRO A 60 5.02 14.11 1.69
N GLY A 61 4.11 14.06 2.66
CA GLY A 61 4.07 15.03 3.75
C GLY A 61 5.38 15.01 4.56
N PRO A 62 5.68 16.07 5.32
CA PRO A 62 6.93 16.17 6.06
C PRO A 62 7.10 14.95 6.96
N THR A 63 8.28 14.34 6.87
CA THR A 63 8.68 13.25 7.77
C THR A 63 8.98 13.89 9.11
N ASP A 64 8.00 13.88 10.03
CA ASP A 64 8.23 14.26 11.42
C ASP A 64 9.18 13.21 12.02
N ARG A 65 10.32 13.71 12.49
CA ARG A 65 11.54 12.98 12.79
C ARG A 65 11.51 12.37 14.18
#